data_AF-A0A962TQP8-F1
#
_entry.id   AF-A0A962TQP8-F1
#
_cell.length_a   1.000
_cell.length_b   1.000
_cell.length_c   1.000
_cell.angle_alpha   90.00
_cell.angle_beta   90.00
_cell.angle_gamma   90.00
#
_symmetry.space_group_name_H-M   'P 1'
#
loop_
_entity.id
_entity.type
_entity.pdbx_description
1 polymer ?
#
loop_
_entity_poly.entity_id
_entity_poly.type
_entity_poly.pdbx_seq_one_letter_code
_entity_poly.pdbx_strand_id
1 'polypeptide(L)'
;MLYEKPNDLTSAEKEILLLKAVMETINSMVNYSVFKLNHNDPDSSIRFETGIHQQYFNILLVDFLSLEIFEPRKPNLFKELLSVCENPRYNDDAKPLKKAVMSFQEWLGRAVEFEHNGEVRKLWFPSIDQEIALQITREEFIKICGNISKHNPLGLNRQASAIKKIFERNDADIALTDALLIMDEFYEQFHDDLFTYHSSTIAEFLNNLRWAIYEYLQPLYEKVTENYWHEKHEMWAYRYHAPEDITNAYIKTVFWNLMNDVRREPYMPRFQVTRYLKMHY
;
A
#
# COMPACT_ATOMS: atom_id res chain seq x y z
N MET A 1 -15.89 27.15 -0.94
CA MET A 1 -16.04 26.13 -1.99
C MET A 1 -16.54 24.88 -1.28
N LEU A 2 -17.85 24.64 -1.33
CA LEU A 2 -18.50 23.53 -0.63
C LEU A 2 -18.11 22.25 -1.36
N TYR A 3 -17.34 21.38 -0.71
CA TYR A 3 -17.17 19.99 -1.13
C TYR A 3 -18.57 19.36 -1.11
N GLU A 4 -19.15 19.07 -2.27
CA GLU A 4 -20.19 18.06 -2.37
C GLU A 4 -19.61 16.77 -1.75
N LYS A 5 -20.39 16.11 -0.89
CA LYS A 5 -19.90 14.92 -0.20
C LYS A 5 -19.53 13.87 -1.27
N PRO A 6 -18.46 13.08 -1.08
CA PRO A 6 -18.11 11.94 -1.95
C PRO A 6 -19.23 10.90 -2.15
N ASN A 7 -20.36 11.06 -1.45
CA ASN A 7 -21.51 10.16 -1.48
C ASN A 7 -22.39 10.30 -2.73
N ASP A 8 -22.30 11.41 -3.47
CA ASP A 8 -23.12 11.65 -4.67
C ASP A 8 -22.44 11.17 -5.97
N LEU A 9 -21.26 10.56 -5.87
CA LEU A 9 -20.54 10.03 -7.03
C LEU A 9 -21.19 8.73 -7.56
N THR A 10 -21.30 8.63 -8.89
CA THR A 10 -21.69 7.39 -9.56
C THR A 10 -20.65 6.29 -9.32
N SER A 11 -21.02 5.03 -9.51
CA SER A 11 -20.05 3.93 -9.41
C SER A 11 -18.88 4.07 -10.38
N ALA A 12 -19.12 4.60 -11.58
CA ALA A 12 -18.10 4.89 -12.57
C ALA A 12 -17.11 5.97 -12.08
N GLU A 13 -17.64 7.04 -11.48
CA GLU A 13 -16.85 8.12 -10.90
C GLU A 13 -16.03 7.67 -9.69
N LYS A 14 -16.62 6.82 -8.83
CA LYS A 14 -15.93 6.21 -7.68
C LYS A 14 -14.75 5.35 -8.11
N GLU A 15 -14.92 4.53 -9.15
CA GLU A 15 -13.83 3.69 -9.69
C GLU A 15 -12.67 4.54 -10.22
N ILE A 16 -12.94 5.61 -10.99
CA ILE A 16 -11.88 6.53 -11.46
C ILE A 16 -11.14 7.20 -10.30
N LEU A 17 -11.88 7.72 -9.32
CA LEU A 17 -11.29 8.37 -8.16
C LEU A 17 -10.42 7.39 -7.36
N LEU A 18 -10.90 6.18 -7.16
CA LEU A 18 -10.19 5.12 -6.45
C LEU A 18 -8.89 4.72 -7.17
N LEU A 19 -8.96 4.39 -8.46
CA LEU A 19 -7.79 3.97 -9.23
C LEU A 19 -6.72 5.05 -9.25
N LYS A 20 -7.12 6.33 -9.40
CA LYS A 20 -6.21 7.46 -9.32
C LYS A 20 -5.59 7.62 -7.93
N ALA A 21 -6.39 7.57 -6.86
CA ALA A 21 -5.89 7.68 -5.50
C ALA A 21 -4.91 6.55 -5.15
N VAL A 22 -5.19 5.32 -5.58
CA VAL A 22 -4.30 4.16 -5.41
C VAL A 22 -2.98 4.38 -6.17
N MET A 23 -3.04 4.77 -7.44
CA MET A 23 -1.83 5.03 -8.23
C MET A 23 -0.96 6.14 -7.62
N GLU A 24 -1.55 7.25 -7.18
CA GLU A 24 -0.82 8.35 -6.54
C GLU A 24 -0.17 7.93 -5.22
N THR A 25 -0.89 7.17 -4.41
CA THR A 25 -0.38 6.65 -3.14
C THR A 25 0.80 5.70 -3.39
N ILE A 26 0.68 4.78 -4.33
CA ILE A 26 1.77 3.87 -4.72
C ILE A 26 2.95 4.65 -5.30
N ASN A 27 2.73 5.65 -6.15
CA ASN A 27 3.80 6.46 -6.73
C ASN A 27 4.59 7.23 -5.66
N SER A 28 3.94 7.64 -4.58
CA SER A 28 4.60 8.30 -3.45
C SER A 28 5.49 7.35 -2.64
N MET A 29 5.19 6.04 -2.64
CA MET A 29 5.97 5.01 -1.95
C MET A 29 7.05 4.36 -2.84
N VAL A 30 6.71 4.04 -4.09
CA VAL A 30 7.50 3.19 -4.99
C VAL A 30 8.17 4.03 -6.06
N ASN A 31 9.18 4.79 -5.66
CA ASN A 31 9.95 5.68 -6.53
C ASN A 31 11.44 5.75 -6.16
N TYR A 32 12.25 6.22 -7.11
CA TYR A 32 13.70 6.33 -6.98
C TYR A 32 14.18 7.37 -5.96
N SER A 33 13.30 8.24 -5.44
CA SER A 33 13.62 9.15 -4.35
C SER A 33 13.50 8.49 -2.98
N VAL A 34 12.66 7.44 -2.85
CA VAL A 34 12.46 6.72 -1.60
C VAL A 34 13.49 5.60 -1.43
N PHE A 35 13.80 4.89 -2.51
CA PHE A 35 14.77 3.79 -2.49
C PHE A 35 15.49 3.59 -3.82
N LYS A 36 16.63 2.92 -3.76
CA LYS A 36 17.33 2.37 -4.94
C LYS A 36 16.85 0.96 -5.20
N LEU A 37 16.56 0.66 -6.45
CA LEU A 37 16.30 -0.71 -6.91
C LEU A 37 17.61 -1.34 -7.38
N ASN A 38 18.05 -2.37 -6.68
CA ASN A 38 19.13 -3.25 -7.13
C ASN A 38 18.50 -4.39 -7.92
N HIS A 39 18.52 -4.28 -9.24
CA HIS A 39 17.89 -5.25 -10.14
C HIS A 39 18.95 -6.13 -10.79
N ASN A 40 19.06 -7.38 -10.31
CA ASN A 40 19.88 -8.42 -10.93
C ASN A 40 18.96 -9.59 -11.29
N ASP A 41 18.32 -9.52 -12.46
CA ASP A 41 17.37 -10.53 -12.96
C ASP A 41 17.83 -11.98 -12.64
N PRO A 42 17.02 -12.80 -11.93
CA PRO A 42 15.62 -12.56 -11.49
C PRO A 42 15.48 -11.92 -10.11
N ASP A 43 16.56 -11.74 -9.36
CA ASP A 43 16.57 -11.37 -7.96
C ASP A 43 16.75 -9.86 -7.78
N SER A 44 15.71 -9.21 -7.25
CA SER A 44 15.72 -7.77 -6.99
C SER A 44 15.59 -7.49 -5.50
N SER A 45 16.24 -6.42 -5.06
CA SER A 45 16.07 -5.87 -3.71
C SER A 45 15.98 -4.35 -3.78
N ILE A 46 15.28 -3.76 -2.83
CA ILE A 46 15.32 -2.32 -2.62
C ILE A 46 16.25 -2.00 -1.47
N ARG A 47 16.85 -0.81 -1.52
CA ARG A 47 17.55 -0.22 -0.39
C ARG A 47 17.04 1.20 -0.20
N PHE A 48 16.43 1.47 0.95
CA PHE A 48 16.07 2.84 1.32
C PHE A 48 17.31 3.73 1.39
N GLU A 49 17.14 5.00 1.03
CA GLU A 49 18.25 5.97 1.09
C GLU A 49 18.70 6.22 2.53
N THR A 50 17.74 6.33 3.46
CA THR A 50 17.97 6.51 4.90
C THR A 50 16.84 5.87 5.71
N GLY A 51 17.02 5.74 7.03
CA GLY A 51 15.95 5.31 7.93
C GLY A 51 14.71 6.23 7.91
N ILE A 52 14.88 7.51 7.58
CA ILE A 52 13.75 8.45 7.42
C ILE A 52 12.89 8.06 6.21
N HIS A 53 13.51 7.64 5.10
CA HIS A 53 12.76 7.20 3.92
C HIS A 53 12.01 5.89 4.19
N GLN A 54 12.58 4.99 4.99
CA GLN A 54 11.90 3.79 5.45
C GLN A 54 10.67 4.11 6.32
N GLN A 55 10.84 5.00 7.30
CA GLN A 55 9.74 5.48 8.15
C GLN A 55 8.63 6.12 7.33
N TYR A 56 9.00 7.01 6.41
CA TYR A 56 8.07 7.65 5.48
C TYR A 56 7.30 6.62 4.64
N PHE A 57 8.00 5.63 4.08
CA PHE A 57 7.38 4.55 3.32
C PHE A 57 6.38 3.76 4.18
N ASN A 58 6.72 3.42 5.42
CA ASN A 58 5.81 2.71 6.33
C ASN A 58 4.58 3.55 6.70
N ILE A 59 4.75 4.85 6.98
CA ILE A 59 3.63 5.76 7.27
C ILE A 59 2.64 5.79 6.10
N LEU A 60 3.13 5.97 4.87
CA LEU A 60 2.28 5.96 3.68
C LEU A 60 1.60 4.61 3.46
N LEU A 61 2.29 3.52 3.74
CA LEU A 61 1.71 2.17 3.65
C LEU A 61 0.58 1.99 4.66
N VAL A 62 0.74 2.47 5.90
CA VAL A 62 -0.33 2.43 6.91
C VAL A 62 -1.53 3.25 6.47
N ASP A 63 -1.31 4.45 5.92
CA ASP A 63 -2.40 5.28 5.38
C ASP A 63 -3.10 4.54 4.21
N PHE A 64 -2.36 3.92 3.29
CA PHE A 64 -2.91 3.09 2.21
C PHE A 64 -3.79 1.92 2.73
N LEU A 65 -3.36 1.27 3.81
CA LEU A 65 -4.04 0.12 4.42
C LEU A 65 -5.12 0.49 5.45
N SER A 66 -5.32 1.78 5.73
CA SER A 66 -6.22 2.24 6.81
C SER A 66 -7.13 3.39 6.43
N LEU A 67 -6.87 4.10 5.33
CA LEU A 67 -7.69 5.21 4.87
C LEU A 67 -9.08 4.71 4.46
N GLU A 68 -10.08 4.95 5.30
CA GLU A 68 -11.49 4.72 4.98
C GLU A 68 -11.94 5.75 3.94
N ILE A 69 -12.60 5.27 2.89
CA ILE A 69 -13.05 6.12 1.77
C ILE A 69 -14.56 6.04 1.59
N PHE A 70 -15.12 7.07 0.96
CA PHE A 70 -16.54 7.29 0.70
C PHE A 70 -17.40 7.49 1.95
N GLU A 71 -17.42 6.55 2.91
CA GLU A 71 -18.16 6.69 4.17
C GLU A 71 -17.37 6.17 5.37
N PRO A 72 -17.62 6.68 6.59
CA PRO A 72 -17.04 6.13 7.81
C PRO A 72 -17.40 4.66 7.98
N ARG A 73 -16.44 3.83 8.40
CA ARG A 73 -16.58 2.37 8.60
C ARG A 73 -16.74 1.55 7.31
N LYS A 74 -16.45 2.12 6.14
CA LYS A 74 -16.35 1.38 4.88
C LYS A 74 -14.95 0.78 4.68
N PRO A 75 -14.80 -0.17 3.73
CA PRO A 75 -13.48 -0.67 3.31
C PRO A 75 -12.48 0.48 3.10
N ASN A 76 -11.23 0.20 3.47
CA ASN A 76 -10.13 1.11 3.20
C ASN A 76 -9.80 1.15 1.70
N LEU A 77 -8.97 2.12 1.31
CA LEU A 77 -8.51 2.33 -0.06
C LEU A 77 -8.04 1.03 -0.75
N PHE A 78 -7.23 0.22 -0.09
CA PHE A 78 -6.76 -1.06 -0.62
C PHE A 78 -7.89 -2.09 -0.80
N LYS A 79 -8.77 -2.23 0.20
CA LYS A 79 -9.90 -3.19 0.15
C LYS A 79 -10.91 -2.83 -0.91
N GLU A 80 -11.12 -1.54 -1.19
CA GLU A 80 -12.04 -1.12 -2.25
C GLU A 80 -11.53 -1.51 -3.65
N LEU A 81 -10.24 -1.76 -3.86
CA LEU A 81 -9.77 -2.33 -5.15
C LEU A 81 -10.42 -3.69 -5.45
N LEU A 82 -10.82 -4.46 -4.44
CA LEU A 82 -11.55 -5.71 -4.65
C LEU A 82 -12.91 -5.45 -5.29
N SER A 83 -13.61 -4.37 -4.93
CA SER A 83 -14.92 -4.05 -5.49
C SER A 83 -14.83 -3.74 -6.99
N VAL A 84 -13.75 -3.07 -7.43
CA VAL A 84 -13.41 -2.87 -8.85
C VAL A 84 -13.14 -4.21 -9.55
N CYS A 85 -12.43 -5.12 -8.89
CA CYS A 85 -12.16 -6.45 -9.46
C CYS A 85 -13.41 -7.33 -9.59
N GLU A 86 -14.41 -7.11 -8.73
CA GLU A 86 -15.67 -7.85 -8.74
C GLU A 86 -16.67 -7.30 -9.75
N ASN A 87 -16.67 -5.98 -9.97
CA ASN A 87 -17.58 -5.29 -10.87
C ASN A 87 -16.83 -4.29 -11.76
N PRO A 88 -15.92 -4.75 -12.63
CA PRO A 88 -15.10 -3.86 -13.45
C PRO A 88 -15.97 -3.12 -14.47
N ARG A 89 -15.76 -1.81 -14.64
CA ARG A 89 -16.54 -0.99 -15.59
C ARG A 89 -15.80 -0.65 -16.87
N TYR A 90 -14.48 -0.59 -16.80
CA TYR A 90 -13.66 -0.02 -17.87
C TYR A 90 -12.88 -1.07 -18.67
N ASN A 91 -12.75 -2.28 -18.14
CA ASN A 91 -12.14 -3.42 -18.83
C ASN A 91 -12.68 -4.73 -18.27
N ASP A 92 -13.23 -5.59 -19.14
CA ASP A 92 -13.82 -6.87 -18.73
C ASP A 92 -12.77 -7.84 -18.14
N ASP A 93 -11.49 -7.69 -18.49
CA ASP A 93 -10.41 -8.51 -17.93
C ASP A 93 -9.72 -7.83 -16.73
N ALA A 94 -10.36 -7.92 -15.58
CA ALA A 94 -9.77 -7.51 -14.30
C ALA A 94 -8.93 -8.60 -13.61
N LYS A 95 -8.65 -9.75 -14.28
CA LYS A 95 -7.96 -10.89 -13.65
C LYS A 95 -6.53 -10.54 -13.17
N PRO A 96 -5.69 -9.81 -13.93
CA PRO A 96 -4.36 -9.42 -13.47
C PRO A 96 -4.41 -8.54 -12.22
N LEU A 97 -5.33 -7.57 -12.20
CA LEU A 97 -5.56 -6.68 -11.05
C LEU A 97 -6.02 -7.47 -9.83
N LYS A 98 -7.02 -8.34 -10.01
CA LYS A 98 -7.53 -9.21 -8.93
C LYS A 98 -6.42 -10.08 -8.35
N LYS A 99 -5.57 -10.68 -9.18
CA LYS A 99 -4.44 -11.49 -8.74
C LYS A 99 -3.46 -10.67 -7.90
N ALA A 100 -3.11 -9.45 -8.34
CA ALA A 100 -2.20 -8.58 -7.60
C ALA A 100 -2.76 -8.18 -6.22
N VAL A 101 -4.04 -7.77 -6.17
CA VAL A 101 -4.73 -7.42 -4.92
C VAL A 101 -4.79 -8.61 -3.96
N MET A 102 -5.25 -9.77 -4.43
CA MET A 102 -5.37 -10.97 -3.60
C MET A 102 -4.01 -11.45 -3.09
N SER A 103 -2.97 -11.40 -3.93
CA SER A 103 -1.62 -11.85 -3.54
C SER A 103 -1.04 -10.97 -2.43
N PHE A 104 -1.25 -9.65 -2.50
CA PHE A 104 -0.80 -8.75 -1.45
C PHE A 104 -1.62 -8.91 -0.16
N GLN A 105 -2.95 -9.05 -0.29
CA GLN A 105 -3.84 -9.28 0.85
C GLN A 105 -3.49 -10.56 1.60
N GLU A 106 -3.26 -11.65 0.87
CA GLU A 106 -2.88 -12.94 1.45
C GLU A 106 -1.54 -12.84 2.18
N TRP A 107 -0.55 -12.18 1.58
CA TRP A 107 0.75 -11.98 2.21
C TRP A 107 0.67 -11.15 3.50
N LEU A 108 -0.13 -10.09 3.51
CA LEU A 108 -0.39 -9.24 4.68
C LEU A 108 -1.08 -9.99 5.82
N GLY A 109 -2.04 -10.85 5.49
CA GLY A 109 -2.84 -11.60 6.48
C GLY A 109 -2.14 -12.80 7.10
N ARG A 110 -1.01 -13.25 6.54
CA ARG A 110 -0.23 -14.35 7.10
C ARG A 110 0.52 -13.91 8.35
N ALA A 111 0.58 -14.81 9.33
CA ALA A 111 1.46 -14.67 10.48
C ALA A 111 2.94 -14.63 10.05
N VAL A 112 3.75 -13.92 10.82
CA VAL A 112 5.20 -13.97 10.71
C VAL A 112 5.67 -15.26 11.38
N GLU A 113 6.44 -16.05 10.64
CA GLU A 113 7.08 -17.26 11.16
C GLU A 113 8.48 -16.87 11.61
N PHE A 114 8.68 -16.80 12.94
CA PHE A 114 9.97 -16.61 13.57
C PHE A 114 10.59 -17.99 13.79
N GLU A 115 11.39 -18.48 12.85
CA GLU A 115 11.98 -19.82 12.94
C GLU A 115 13.51 -19.77 12.85
N HIS A 116 14.18 -20.43 13.78
CA HIS A 116 15.63 -20.63 13.73
C HIS A 116 15.96 -22.10 14.00
N ASN A 117 16.61 -22.77 13.05
CA ASN A 117 16.95 -24.20 13.12
C ASN A 117 15.76 -25.14 13.38
N GLY A 118 14.56 -24.78 12.93
CA GLY A 118 13.34 -25.58 13.11
C GLY A 118 12.64 -25.38 14.47
N GLU A 119 13.10 -24.42 15.28
CA GLU A 119 12.46 -24.03 16.53
C GLU A 119 11.86 -22.63 16.40
N VAL A 120 10.73 -22.40 17.07
CA VAL A 120 10.10 -21.08 17.13
C VAL A 120 11.00 -20.16 17.94
N ARG A 121 11.53 -19.13 17.29
CA ARG A 121 12.37 -18.11 17.92
C ARG A 121 11.50 -17.26 18.84
N LYS A 122 11.91 -17.18 20.10
CA LYS A 122 11.34 -16.22 21.04
C LYS A 122 12.03 -14.87 20.90
N LEU A 123 11.27 -13.81 21.12
CA LEU A 123 11.71 -12.43 21.11
C LEU A 123 11.96 -11.97 22.54
N TRP A 124 13.06 -11.27 22.75
CA TRP A 124 13.47 -10.79 24.07
C TRP A 124 13.02 -9.34 24.27
N PHE A 125 12.34 -9.08 25.39
CA PHE A 125 11.85 -7.75 25.79
C PHE A 125 12.43 -7.39 27.17
N PRO A 126 13.64 -6.77 27.20
CA PRO A 126 14.37 -6.54 28.45
C PRO A 126 13.66 -5.59 29.42
N SER A 127 12.87 -4.62 28.94
CA SER A 127 12.17 -3.68 29.83
C SER A 127 11.12 -4.34 30.73
N ILE A 128 10.70 -5.56 30.39
CA ILE A 128 9.73 -6.35 31.17
C ILE A 128 10.29 -7.71 31.60
N ASP A 129 11.55 -8.01 31.28
CA ASP A 129 12.24 -9.27 31.60
C ASP A 129 11.51 -10.50 31.04
N GLN A 130 11.02 -10.43 29.79
CA GLN A 130 10.25 -11.51 29.16
C GLN A 130 10.81 -11.97 27.81
N GLU A 131 10.72 -13.29 27.59
CA GLU A 131 11.06 -13.94 26.33
C GLU A 131 9.81 -14.65 25.77
N ILE A 132 9.31 -14.20 24.61
CA ILE A 132 7.98 -14.58 24.12
C ILE A 132 8.02 -15.01 22.66
N ALA A 133 7.37 -16.12 22.34
CA ALA A 133 7.10 -16.53 20.97
C ALA A 133 5.87 -15.78 20.44
N LEU A 134 6.08 -14.64 19.77
CA LEU A 134 4.98 -13.80 19.29
C LEU A 134 4.43 -14.28 17.95
N GLN A 135 3.15 -14.66 17.93
CA GLN A 135 2.35 -14.75 16.72
C GLN A 135 1.71 -13.40 16.42
N ILE A 136 2.10 -12.83 15.27
CA ILE A 136 1.63 -11.54 14.78
C ILE A 136 1.56 -11.56 13.26
N THR A 137 0.51 -10.99 12.68
CA THR A 137 0.38 -10.89 11.23
C THR A 137 1.24 -9.76 10.66
N ARG A 138 1.57 -9.86 9.37
CA ARG A 138 2.34 -8.79 8.71
C ARG A 138 1.59 -7.45 8.73
N GLU A 139 0.28 -7.49 8.52
CA GLU A 139 -0.58 -6.30 8.61
C GLU A 139 -0.52 -5.64 10.00
N GLU A 140 -0.51 -6.43 11.08
CA GLU A 140 -0.50 -5.89 12.45
C GLU A 140 0.77 -5.13 12.77
N PHE A 141 1.94 -5.73 12.55
CA PHE A 141 3.20 -5.06 12.89
C PHE A 141 3.43 -3.83 11.99
N ILE A 142 3.11 -3.92 10.69
CA ILE A 142 3.19 -2.78 9.75
C ILE A 142 2.37 -1.61 10.29
N LYS A 143 1.10 -1.87 10.68
CA LYS A 143 0.20 -0.85 11.22
C LYS A 143 0.69 -0.28 12.54
N ILE A 144 1.19 -1.11 13.45
CA ILE A 144 1.70 -0.63 14.74
C ILE A 144 2.92 0.26 14.52
N CYS A 145 3.95 -0.23 13.82
CA CYS A 145 5.19 0.49 13.57
C CYS A 145 4.97 1.79 12.77
N GLY A 146 4.11 1.79 11.75
CA GLY A 146 3.85 3.01 10.97
C GLY A 146 3.11 4.06 11.80
N ASN A 147 2.22 3.66 12.69
CA ASN A 147 1.57 4.59 13.62
C ASN A 147 2.53 5.10 14.70
N ILE A 148 3.45 4.27 15.21
CA ILE A 148 4.51 4.72 16.13
C ILE A 148 5.35 5.79 15.43
N SER A 149 5.73 5.58 14.17
CA SER A 149 6.49 6.56 13.37
C SER A 149 5.75 7.88 13.14
N LYS A 150 4.41 7.85 13.12
CA LYS A 150 3.54 9.00 12.84
C LYS A 150 3.23 9.84 14.08
N HIS A 151 3.22 9.25 15.26
CA HIS A 151 2.67 9.87 16.47
C HIS A 151 3.76 10.25 17.47
N ASN A 152 3.55 11.37 18.16
CA ASN A 152 4.32 11.69 19.36
C ASN A 152 3.89 10.78 20.53
N PRO A 153 4.65 10.73 21.64
CA PRO A 153 4.34 9.85 22.77
C PRO A 153 2.93 10.00 23.36
N LEU A 154 2.29 11.17 23.22
CA LEU A 154 0.93 11.42 23.69
C LEU A 154 -0.14 10.65 22.89
N GLY A 155 0.18 10.18 21.68
CA GLY A 155 -0.71 9.43 20.80
C GLY A 155 -0.61 7.91 20.90
N LEU A 156 0.30 7.37 21.71
CA LEU A 156 0.70 5.95 21.63
C LEU A 156 -0.19 4.98 22.42
N ASN A 157 -1.15 5.46 23.21
CA ASN A 157 -2.07 4.60 23.98
C ASN A 157 -2.81 3.56 23.12
N ARG A 158 -3.14 3.92 21.87
CA ARG A 158 -3.79 2.99 20.94
C ARG A 158 -2.85 1.87 20.52
N GLN A 159 -1.58 2.20 20.26
CA GLN A 159 -0.54 1.25 19.86
C GLN A 159 -0.16 0.35 21.03
N ALA A 160 0.03 0.91 22.23
CA ALA A 160 0.23 0.13 23.45
C ALA A 160 -0.93 -0.85 23.72
N SER A 161 -2.18 -0.42 23.51
CA SER A 161 -3.34 -1.32 23.62
C SER A 161 -3.33 -2.45 22.58
N ALA A 162 -2.82 -2.19 21.37
CA ALA A 162 -2.68 -3.22 20.34
C ALA A 162 -1.56 -4.22 20.68
N ILE A 163 -0.41 -3.72 21.15
CA ILE A 163 0.71 -4.53 21.64
C ILE A 163 0.25 -5.42 22.79
N LYS A 164 -0.43 -4.87 23.80
CA LYS A 164 -1.00 -5.65 24.91
C LYS A 164 -1.86 -6.83 24.42
N LYS A 165 -2.77 -6.60 23.47
CA LYS A 165 -3.61 -7.66 22.88
C LYS A 165 -2.81 -8.71 22.10
N ILE A 166 -1.67 -8.34 21.53
CA ILE A 166 -0.75 -9.28 20.89
C ILE A 166 -0.03 -10.12 21.94
N PHE A 167 0.36 -9.55 23.07
CA PHE A 167 0.98 -10.30 24.16
C PHE A 167 -0.03 -11.25 24.81
N GLU A 168 -1.24 -10.78 25.12
CA GLU A 168 -2.32 -11.57 25.72
C GLU A 168 -2.69 -12.79 24.87
N ARG A 169 -2.72 -12.66 23.54
CA ARG A 169 -3.04 -13.79 22.66
C ARG A 169 -1.91 -14.83 22.57
N ASN A 170 -0.70 -14.45 22.98
CA ASN A 170 0.51 -15.28 22.99
C ASN A 170 0.87 -15.69 24.43
N ASP A 171 -0.14 -15.82 25.29
CA ASP A 171 -0.03 -16.29 26.67
C ASP A 171 0.89 -15.42 27.58
N ALA A 172 1.07 -14.14 27.25
CA ALA A 172 1.79 -13.16 28.06
C ALA A 172 0.84 -12.05 28.53
N ASP A 173 0.53 -12.01 29.82
CA ASP A 173 -0.25 -10.92 30.41
C ASP A 173 0.68 -9.77 30.82
N ILE A 174 0.49 -8.61 30.20
CA ILE A 174 1.27 -7.40 30.47
C ILE A 174 0.35 -6.22 30.77
N ALA A 175 0.74 -5.31 31.65
CA ALA A 175 -0.02 -4.09 31.87
C ALA A 175 0.08 -3.14 30.67
N LEU A 176 -0.83 -2.16 30.56
CA LEU A 176 -0.73 -1.13 29.52
C LEU A 176 0.56 -0.30 29.67
N THR A 177 1.02 -0.10 30.91
CA THR A 177 2.31 0.56 31.20
C THR A 177 3.47 -0.23 30.65
N ASP A 178 3.44 -1.55 30.76
CA ASP A 178 4.49 -2.44 30.25
C ASP A 178 4.52 -2.38 28.72
N ALA A 179 3.33 -2.37 28.09
CA ALA A 179 3.20 -2.19 26.65
C ALA A 179 3.73 -0.83 26.16
N LEU A 180 3.66 0.22 26.98
CA LEU A 180 4.29 1.52 26.69
C LEU A 180 5.82 1.46 26.86
N LEU A 181 6.32 0.73 27.85
CA LEU A 181 7.76 0.59 28.11
C LEU A 181 8.48 -0.13 26.96
N ILE A 182 7.87 -1.18 26.41
CA ILE A 182 8.49 -1.99 25.35
C ILE A 182 8.30 -1.42 23.94
N MET A 183 7.73 -0.23 23.77
CA MET A 183 7.42 0.29 22.43
C MET A 183 8.67 0.48 21.56
N ASP A 184 9.76 0.96 22.14
CA ASP A 184 11.01 1.16 21.41
C ASP A 184 11.65 -0.19 21.04
N GLU A 185 11.62 -1.16 21.95
CA GLU A 185 12.10 -2.54 21.70
C GLU A 185 11.27 -3.25 20.63
N PHE A 186 9.94 -3.07 20.68
CA PHE A 186 9.03 -3.55 19.65
C PHE A 186 9.34 -2.86 18.30
N TYR A 187 9.56 -1.56 18.32
CA TYR A 187 9.87 -0.83 17.10
C TYR A 187 11.18 -1.31 16.47
N GLU A 188 12.24 -1.46 17.25
CA GLU A 188 13.54 -1.97 16.76
C GLU A 188 13.36 -3.34 16.10
N GLN A 189 12.73 -4.30 16.79
CA GLN A 189 12.58 -5.67 16.28
C GLN A 189 11.64 -5.77 15.06
N PHE A 190 10.52 -5.04 15.07
CA PHE A 190 9.50 -5.18 14.03
C PHE A 190 9.64 -4.19 12.87
N HIS A 191 10.19 -3.00 13.11
CA HIS A 191 10.43 -2.00 12.09
C HIS A 191 11.87 -2.05 11.56
N ASP A 192 12.84 -1.91 12.44
CA ASP A 192 14.22 -1.73 12.00
C ASP A 192 14.81 -3.04 11.46
N ASP A 193 14.35 -4.19 11.96
CA ASP A 193 14.72 -5.49 11.40
C ASP A 193 13.67 -6.05 10.44
N LEU A 194 12.49 -6.46 10.94
CA LEU A 194 11.54 -7.26 10.17
C LEU A 194 10.91 -6.48 8.99
N PHE A 195 10.51 -5.22 9.22
CA PHE A 195 9.98 -4.39 8.13
C PHE A 195 11.05 -4.11 7.09
N THR A 196 12.30 -3.81 7.50
CA THR A 196 13.44 -3.65 6.58
C THR A 196 13.59 -4.90 5.71
N TYR A 197 13.57 -6.08 6.32
CA TYR A 197 13.69 -7.35 5.62
C TYR A 197 12.58 -7.55 4.57
N HIS A 198 11.33 -7.22 4.91
CA HIS A 198 10.19 -7.36 4.00
C HIS A 198 9.95 -6.18 3.06
N SER A 199 10.70 -5.08 3.20
CA SER A 199 10.49 -3.84 2.44
C SER A 199 10.52 -4.05 0.92
N SER A 200 11.46 -4.88 0.44
CA SER A 200 11.55 -5.25 -0.98
C SER A 200 10.28 -5.94 -1.45
N THR A 201 9.80 -6.92 -0.67
CA THR A 201 8.59 -7.69 -0.97
C THR A 201 7.35 -6.79 -0.99
N ILE A 202 7.23 -5.85 -0.06
CA ILE A 202 6.14 -4.88 -0.04
C ILE A 202 6.20 -3.98 -1.29
N ALA A 203 7.38 -3.46 -1.63
CA ALA A 203 7.55 -2.63 -2.81
C ALA A 203 7.22 -3.38 -4.11
N GLU A 204 7.54 -4.67 -4.20
CA GLU A 204 7.12 -5.53 -5.31
C GLU A 204 5.59 -5.61 -5.40
N PHE A 205 4.89 -5.89 -4.29
CA PHE A 205 3.43 -5.97 -4.29
C PHE A 205 2.78 -4.65 -4.72
N LEU A 206 3.26 -3.53 -4.18
CA LEU A 206 2.78 -2.19 -4.55
C LEU A 206 3.07 -1.90 -6.04
N ASN A 207 4.25 -2.26 -6.54
CA ASN A 207 4.59 -2.09 -7.96
C ASN A 207 3.70 -2.95 -8.86
N ASN A 208 3.41 -4.19 -8.45
CA ASN A 208 2.52 -5.10 -9.18
C ASN A 208 1.10 -4.54 -9.25
N LEU A 209 0.59 -3.91 -8.18
CA LEU A 209 -0.69 -3.19 -8.21
C LEU A 209 -0.67 -2.04 -9.20
N ARG A 210 0.37 -1.20 -9.20
CA ARG A 210 0.52 -0.10 -10.16
C ARG A 210 0.50 -0.59 -11.61
N TRP A 211 1.28 -1.63 -11.91
CA TRP A 211 1.31 -2.23 -13.24
C TRP A 211 -0.04 -2.83 -13.64
N ALA A 212 -0.72 -3.52 -12.73
CA ALA A 212 -2.01 -4.12 -13.02
C ALA A 212 -3.12 -3.08 -13.24
N ILE A 213 -3.08 -1.94 -12.52
CA ILE A 213 -4.00 -0.81 -12.78
C ILE A 213 -3.70 -0.18 -14.14
N TYR A 214 -2.42 0.01 -14.47
CA TYR A 214 -2.02 0.51 -15.78
C TYR A 214 -2.55 -0.37 -16.91
N GLU A 215 -2.37 -1.69 -16.82
CA GLU A 215 -2.87 -2.66 -17.80
C GLU A 215 -4.41 -2.69 -17.85
N TYR A 216 -5.06 -2.63 -16.69
CA TYR A 216 -6.52 -2.57 -16.60
C TYR A 216 -7.09 -1.36 -17.36
N LEU A 217 -6.41 -0.21 -17.29
CA LEU A 217 -6.84 1.04 -17.92
C LEU A 217 -6.43 1.19 -19.40
N GLN A 218 -5.55 0.34 -19.94
CA GLN A 218 -5.09 0.44 -21.33
C GLN A 218 -6.26 0.46 -22.35
N PRO A 219 -7.24 -0.47 -22.30
CA PRO A 219 -8.33 -0.47 -23.28
C PRO A 219 -9.20 0.79 -23.21
N LEU A 220 -9.42 1.32 -22.00
CA LEU A 220 -10.14 2.58 -21.83
C LEU A 220 -9.34 3.73 -22.45
N TYR A 221 -8.04 3.81 -22.15
CA TYR A 221 -7.15 4.84 -22.67
C TYR A 221 -7.14 4.85 -24.20
N GLU A 222 -7.03 3.70 -24.84
CA GLU A 222 -7.06 3.57 -26.31
C GLU A 222 -8.39 4.06 -26.89
N LYS A 223 -9.52 3.73 -26.25
CA LYS A 223 -10.87 4.11 -26.69
C LYS A 223 -11.14 5.62 -26.59
N VAL A 224 -10.62 6.27 -25.55
CA VAL A 224 -10.94 7.68 -25.24
C VAL A 224 -9.95 8.67 -25.81
N THR A 225 -8.79 8.21 -26.29
CA THR A 225 -7.73 9.08 -26.81
C THR A 225 -8.01 9.51 -28.24
N GLU A 226 -7.98 10.82 -28.49
CA GLU A 226 -8.00 11.39 -29.83
C GLU A 226 -6.75 12.25 -30.04
N ASN A 227 -6.00 11.95 -31.09
CA ASN A 227 -4.91 12.78 -31.57
C ASN A 227 -5.44 13.70 -32.68
N TYR A 228 -5.11 14.99 -32.63
CA TYR A 228 -5.57 15.97 -33.60
C TYR A 228 -4.48 17.02 -33.88
N TRP A 229 -4.57 17.67 -35.03
CA TRP A 229 -3.70 18.78 -35.38
C TRP A 229 -4.23 20.09 -34.77
N HIS A 230 -3.42 20.76 -33.95
CA HIS A 230 -3.81 22.01 -33.29
C HIS A 230 -3.35 23.21 -34.13
N GLU A 231 -4.23 23.71 -35.01
CA GLU A 231 -3.91 24.74 -36.01
C GLU A 231 -3.20 25.98 -35.43
N LYS A 232 -3.70 26.54 -34.33
CA LYS A 232 -3.12 27.75 -33.70
C LYS A 232 -1.67 27.57 -33.21
N HIS A 233 -1.28 26.35 -32.87
CA HIS A 233 0.03 26.04 -32.30
C HIS A 233 0.89 25.22 -33.27
N GLU A 234 0.39 24.96 -34.49
CA GLU A 234 1.07 24.19 -35.55
C GLU A 234 1.73 22.91 -35.04
N MET A 235 1.01 22.17 -34.17
CA MET A 235 1.53 20.97 -33.54
C MET A 235 0.46 19.88 -33.40
N TRP A 236 0.90 18.62 -33.35
CA TRP A 236 0.06 17.53 -32.91
C TRP A 236 -0.27 17.66 -31.42
N ALA A 237 -1.55 17.54 -31.10
CA ALA A 237 -2.09 17.56 -29.76
C ALA A 237 -2.94 16.31 -29.51
N TYR A 238 -3.28 16.08 -28.24
CA TYR A 238 -4.16 14.99 -27.84
C TYR A 238 -5.23 15.50 -26.87
N ARG A 239 -6.35 14.78 -26.82
CA ARG A 239 -7.39 14.94 -25.80
C ARG A 239 -8.01 13.60 -25.43
N TYR A 240 -8.65 13.57 -24.27
CA TYR A 240 -9.40 12.42 -23.80
C TYR A 240 -10.89 12.76 -23.73
N HIS A 241 -11.72 11.88 -24.27
CA HIS A 241 -13.18 11.96 -24.14
C HIS A 241 -13.63 11.18 -22.91
N ALA A 242 -13.98 11.89 -21.84
CA ALA A 242 -14.53 11.25 -20.65
C ALA A 242 -15.83 10.50 -21.02
N PRO A 243 -16.01 9.24 -20.57
CA PRO A 243 -17.26 8.51 -20.68
C PRO A 243 -18.49 9.33 -20.20
N GLU A 244 -19.65 9.09 -20.81
CA GLU A 244 -20.88 9.86 -20.54
C GLU A 244 -21.39 9.73 -19.10
N ASP A 245 -21.04 8.63 -18.41
CA ASP A 245 -21.38 8.37 -17.01
C ASP A 245 -20.44 9.07 -16.00
N ILE A 246 -19.42 9.77 -16.49
CA ILE A 246 -18.60 10.72 -15.71
C ILE A 246 -19.17 12.13 -15.90
N THR A 247 -20.00 12.56 -14.97
CA THR A 247 -20.72 13.84 -15.06
C THR A 247 -20.07 14.93 -14.20
N ASN A 248 -19.54 14.55 -13.04
CA ASN A 248 -18.95 15.44 -12.06
C ASN A 248 -17.68 16.13 -12.61
N ALA A 249 -17.63 17.46 -12.53
CA ALA A 249 -16.54 18.26 -13.09
C ALA A 249 -15.17 17.99 -12.44
N TYR A 250 -15.14 17.72 -11.13
CA TYR A 250 -13.93 17.33 -10.44
C TYR A 250 -13.44 15.97 -10.96
N ILE A 251 -14.35 15.00 -11.11
CA ILE A 251 -13.99 13.66 -11.60
C ILE A 251 -13.52 13.69 -13.05
N LYS A 252 -14.05 14.57 -13.91
CA LYS A 252 -13.49 14.79 -15.25
C LYS A 252 -12.02 15.22 -15.22
N THR A 253 -11.65 16.04 -14.24
CA THR A 253 -10.25 16.46 -14.04
C THR A 253 -9.40 15.29 -13.53
N VAL A 254 -9.92 14.51 -12.57
CA VAL A 254 -9.27 13.30 -12.06
C VAL A 254 -9.05 12.28 -13.18
N PHE A 255 -10.06 12.05 -14.02
CA PHE A 255 -10.01 11.20 -15.20
C PHE A 255 -8.92 11.65 -16.17
N TRP A 256 -8.89 12.95 -16.51
CA TRP A 256 -7.86 13.50 -17.39
C TRP A 256 -6.44 13.25 -16.85
N ASN A 257 -6.24 13.45 -15.54
CA ASN A 257 -4.95 13.20 -14.90
C ASN A 257 -4.60 11.70 -14.90
N LEU A 258 -5.58 10.83 -14.62
CA LEU A 258 -5.39 9.38 -14.68
C LEU A 258 -4.99 8.93 -16.08
N MET A 259 -5.66 9.40 -17.13
CA MET A 259 -5.29 9.06 -18.51
C MET A 259 -3.89 9.57 -18.88
N ASN A 260 -3.46 10.72 -18.34
CA ASN A 260 -2.07 11.17 -18.51
C ASN A 260 -1.05 10.29 -17.79
N ASP A 261 -1.40 9.72 -16.64
CA ASP A 261 -0.55 8.74 -15.97
C ASP A 261 -0.46 7.46 -16.79
N VAL A 262 -1.58 6.98 -17.34
CA VAL A 262 -1.63 5.83 -18.24
C VAL A 262 -0.81 6.09 -19.51
N ARG A 263 -0.83 7.29 -20.07
CA ARG A 263 0.01 7.65 -21.23
C ARG A 263 1.52 7.53 -20.94
N ARG A 264 1.95 7.78 -19.70
CA ARG A 264 3.38 7.88 -19.34
C ARG A 264 4.05 6.54 -19.05
N GLU A 265 3.26 5.47 -18.92
CA GLU A 265 3.73 4.15 -18.45
C GLU A 265 4.32 4.19 -17.02
N PRO A 266 4.24 3.12 -16.21
CA PRO A 266 4.91 3.08 -14.92
C PRO A 266 6.44 3.21 -15.08
N TYR A 267 7.02 4.26 -14.51
CA TYR A 267 8.45 4.58 -14.64
C TYR A 267 9.40 3.60 -13.94
N MET A 268 8.89 2.80 -13.02
CA MET A 268 9.67 1.80 -12.29
C MET A 268 9.33 0.44 -12.89
N PRO A 269 10.33 -0.28 -13.42
CA PRO A 269 10.11 -1.52 -14.13
C PRO A 269 9.51 -2.57 -13.21
N ARG A 270 8.91 -3.60 -13.79
CA ARG A 270 8.58 -4.81 -13.04
C ARG A 270 9.86 -5.41 -12.47
N PHE A 271 9.78 -5.86 -11.23
CA PHE A 271 10.87 -6.55 -10.56
C PHE A 271 10.32 -7.63 -9.65
N GLN A 272 11.13 -8.64 -9.39
CA GLN A 272 10.76 -9.77 -8.54
C GLN A 272 11.79 -9.90 -7.43
N VAL A 273 11.31 -9.99 -6.19
CA VAL A 273 12.15 -10.22 -5.03
C VAL A 273 12.35 -11.71 -4.85
N THR A 274 13.57 -12.08 -4.46
CA THR A 274 13.96 -13.46 -4.17
C THR A 274 12.98 -14.12 -3.21
N ARG A 275 12.61 -15.37 -3.49
CA ARG A 275 11.63 -16.13 -2.69
C ARG A 275 12.00 -16.21 -1.20
N TYR A 276 13.29 -16.25 -0.86
CA TYR A 276 13.76 -16.31 0.52
C TYR A 276 13.31 -15.08 1.34
N LEU A 277 13.39 -13.88 0.77
CA LEU A 277 12.96 -12.61 1.41
C LEU A 277 11.43 -12.48 1.58
N LYS A 278 10.66 -13.44 1.06
CA LYS A 278 9.20 -13.47 1.11
C LYS A 278 8.64 -14.38 2.19
N MET A 279 9.39 -15.38 2.67
CA MET A 279 8.84 -16.49 3.45
C MET A 279 9.26 -16.50 4.93
N HIS A 280 10.56 -16.44 5.25
CA HIS A 280 11.06 -16.68 6.61
C HIS A 280 11.83 -15.47 7.16
N TYR A 281 11.69 -15.18 8.45
CA TYR A 281 12.55 -14.25 9.20
C TYR A 281 13.18 -14.97 10.40
#